data_AF-A0A4Y8YDE8-F1
#
_entry.id   AF-A0A4Y8YDE8-F1
#
_cell.length_a   1.000
_cell.length_b   1.000
_cell.length_c   1.000
_cell.angle_alpha   90.00
_cell.angle_beta   90.00
_cell.angle_gamma   90.00
#
_symmetry.space_group_name_H-M   'P 1'
#
loop_
_entity.id
_entity.type
_entity.pdbx_description
1 polymer ?
#
loop_
_entity_poly.entity_id
_entity_poly.type
_entity_poly.pdbx_seq_one_letter_code
_entity_poly.pdbx_strand_id
1 'polypeptide(L)'
;MSSKEVGIEDARKTLGDLANEVRYTGASVILTRNGKPVARIAPLEPPMAVTVGTRVTVPEYSVPEDWARKGEIIEATDEAVVVELDDGHKQELPRDEVKAV
;
A
#
# COMPACT_ATOMS: atom_id res chain seq x y z
N MET A 1 7.55 11.22 -12.58
CA MET A 1 7.29 11.18 -11.13
C MET A 1 7.47 12.59 -10.60
N SER A 2 6.40 13.22 -10.12
CA SER A 2 6.49 14.56 -9.51
C SER A 2 7.05 14.40 -8.10
N SER A 3 8.15 15.07 -7.78
CA SER A 3 8.75 15.06 -6.44
C SER A 3 8.44 16.38 -5.74
N LYS A 4 7.72 16.31 -4.62
CA LYS A 4 7.43 17.44 -3.72
C LYS A 4 8.66 17.74 -2.88
N GLU A 5 8.99 19.01 -2.67
CA GLU A 5 10.09 19.43 -1.79
C GLU A 5 9.54 20.05 -0.50
N VAL A 6 10.10 19.66 0.65
CA VAL A 6 9.69 20.15 1.98
C VAL A 6 10.93 20.44 2.83
N GLY A 7 10.96 21.57 3.54
CA GLY A 7 12.02 21.88 4.48
C GLY A 7 12.04 20.92 5.68
N ILE A 8 13.21 20.49 6.14
CA ILE A 8 13.36 19.49 7.21
C ILE A 8 12.75 19.95 8.54
N GLU A 9 12.75 21.25 8.83
CA GLU A 9 12.14 21.82 10.03
C GLU A 9 10.60 21.76 10.00
N ASP A 10 10.01 21.86 8.80
CA ASP A 10 8.55 21.72 8.62
C ASP A 10 8.16 20.26 8.54
N ALA A 11 8.93 19.44 7.83
CA ALA A 11 8.73 17.99 7.76
C ALA A 11 8.77 17.33 9.14
N ARG A 12 9.61 17.82 10.07
CA ARG A 12 9.64 17.33 11.46
C ARG A 12 8.28 17.47 12.16
N LYS A 13 7.51 18.52 11.84
CA LYS A 13 6.21 18.80 12.49
C LYS A 13 5.09 17.91 11.97
N THR A 14 5.19 17.45 10.71
CA THR A 14 4.14 16.70 10.00
C THR A 14 4.66 15.37 9.43
N LEU A 15 5.66 14.77 10.09
CA LEU A 15 6.33 13.57 9.56
C LEU A 15 5.36 12.40 9.35
N GLY A 16 4.39 12.22 10.25
CA GLY A 16 3.37 11.19 10.13
C GLY A 16 2.50 11.38 8.88
N ASP A 17 2.07 12.61 8.62
CA ASP A 17 1.24 12.95 7.45
C ASP A 17 2.03 12.74 6.15
N LEU A 18 3.30 13.16 6.12
CA LEU A 18 4.19 12.93 4.98
C LEU A 18 4.42 11.43 4.73
N ALA A 19 4.60 10.64 5.79
CA ALA A 19 4.76 9.19 5.68
C ALA A 19 3.50 8.52 5.12
N ASN A 20 2.32 8.94 5.56
CA ASN A 20 1.04 8.47 5.02
C ASN A 20 0.86 8.88 3.55
N GLU A 21 1.13 10.15 3.21
CA GLU A 21 1.05 10.66 1.84
C GLU A 21 1.91 9.82 0.89
N VAL A 22 3.19 9.56 1.22
CA VAL A 22 4.06 8.76 0.36
C VAL A 22 3.63 7.29 0.30
N ARG A 23 3.10 6.72 1.40
CA ARG A 23 2.59 5.33 1.45
C ARG A 23 1.40 5.15 0.50
N TYR A 24 0.43 6.06 0.53
CA TYR A 24 -0.80 5.94 -0.26
C TYR A 24 -0.62 6.36 -1.71
N THR A 25 0.13 7.44 -1.97
CA THR A 25 0.29 7.96 -3.34
C THR A 25 1.40 7.27 -4.12
N GLY A 26 2.34 6.63 -3.44
CA GLY A 26 3.58 6.13 -4.02
C GLY A 26 4.57 7.23 -4.44
N ALA A 27 4.21 8.52 -4.29
CA ALA A 27 5.08 9.63 -4.64
C ALA A 27 6.16 9.83 -3.57
N SER A 28 7.37 10.23 -3.98
CA SER A 28 8.45 10.54 -3.05
C SER A 28 8.50 12.03 -2.69
N VAL A 29 8.88 12.35 -1.46
CA VAL A 29 9.11 13.71 -0.96
C VAL A 29 10.60 13.94 -0.72
N ILE A 30 11.14 15.02 -1.25
CA ILE A 30 12.52 15.47 -0.99
C ILE A 30 12.54 16.39 0.22
N LEU A 31 13.41 16.09 1.18
CA LEU A 31 13.65 16.93 2.35
C LEU A 31 14.82 17.87 2.07
N THR A 32 14.64 19.16 2.36
CA THR A 32 15.66 20.19 2.16
C THR A 32 16.11 20.83 3.48
N ARG A 33 17.36 21.27 3.55
CA ARG A 33 17.87 22.15 4.63
C ARG A 33 18.43 23.41 3.96
N ASN A 34 17.86 24.56 4.29
CA ASN A 34 18.20 25.84 3.65
C ASN A 34 18.09 25.79 2.11
N GLY A 35 17.02 25.17 1.60
CA GLY A 35 16.76 25.01 0.16
C GLY A 35 17.64 23.98 -0.55
N LYS A 36 18.53 23.28 0.16
CA LYS A 36 19.38 22.22 -0.41
C LYS A 36 18.82 20.84 -0.07
N PRO A 37 18.64 19.92 -1.03
CA PRO A 37 18.24 18.54 -0.75
C PRO A 37 19.21 17.86 0.23
N VAL A 38 18.66 17.16 1.23
CA VAL A 38 19.45 16.44 2.25
C VAL A 38 18.98 15.01 2.50
N ALA A 39 17.71 14.71 2.23
CA ALA A 39 17.14 13.37 2.41
C ALA A 39 15.90 13.19 1.53
N ARG A 40 15.36 11.97 1.50
CA ARG A 40 14.12 11.62 0.78
C ARG A 40 13.26 10.73 1.66
N ILE A 41 11.96 11.02 1.69
CA ILE A 41 10.94 10.10 2.17
C ILE A 41 10.36 9.41 0.94
N ALA A 42 10.40 8.09 0.92
CA ALA A 42 9.87 7.26 -0.16
C ALA A 42 9.10 6.09 0.47
N PRO A 43 8.09 5.56 -0.22
CA PRO A 43 7.43 4.35 0.25
C PRO A 43 8.45 3.18 0.26
N LEU A 44 8.38 2.33 1.28
CA LEU A 44 9.28 1.18 1.43
C LEU A 44 9.06 0.14 0.33
N GLU A 45 7.80 -0.03 -0.06
CA GLU A 45 7.36 -0.87 -1.17
C GLU A 45 6.58 0.04 -2.14
N PRO A 46 6.66 -0.14 -3.47
CA PRO A 46 5.69 0.51 -4.35
C PRO A 46 4.29 0.20 -3.80
N PRO A 47 3.34 1.16 -3.84
CA PRO A 47 1.99 0.91 -3.34
C PRO A 47 1.56 -0.43 -3.93
N MET A 48 1.33 -1.41 -3.06
CA MET A 48 1.36 -2.82 -3.43
C MET A 48 0.61 -2.93 -4.74
N ALA A 49 1.29 -3.35 -5.82
CA ALA A 49 0.69 -3.41 -7.15
C ALA A 49 -0.21 -4.63 -7.19
N VAL A 50 -1.23 -4.59 -6.34
CA VAL A 50 -2.34 -5.51 -6.28
C VAL A 50 -3.15 -5.25 -7.54
N THR A 51 -2.73 -5.88 -8.62
CA THR A 51 -3.44 -5.86 -9.88
C THR A 51 -4.33 -7.10 -9.94
N VAL A 52 -5.43 -7.00 -10.69
CA VAL A 52 -6.20 -8.17 -11.08
C VAL A 52 -5.24 -9.22 -11.68
N GLY A 53 -5.39 -10.48 -11.27
CA GLY A 53 -4.48 -11.58 -11.60
C GLY A 53 -3.36 -11.82 -10.58
N THR A 54 -3.21 -10.98 -9.55
CA THR A 54 -2.19 -11.19 -8.52
C THR A 54 -2.62 -12.27 -7.54
N ARG A 55 -1.74 -13.26 -7.32
CA ARG A 55 -1.94 -14.24 -6.25
C ARG A 55 -1.64 -13.63 -4.89
N VAL A 56 -2.58 -13.77 -3.97
CA VAL A 56 -2.47 -13.22 -2.61
C VAL A 56 -2.84 -14.24 -1.54
N THR A 57 -2.35 -13.99 -0.33
CA THR A 57 -2.82 -14.61 0.90
C THR A 57 -3.67 -13.60 1.66
N VAL A 58 -4.82 -14.05 2.16
CA VAL A 58 -5.73 -13.25 2.99
C VAL A 58 -5.50 -13.54 4.47
N PRO A 59 -5.79 -12.59 5.39
CA PRO A 59 -5.67 -12.81 6.82
C PRO A 59 -6.62 -13.92 7.34
N GLU A 60 -6.21 -14.62 8.39
CA GLU A 60 -7.02 -15.72 8.97
C GLU A 60 -8.36 -15.24 9.55
N TYR A 61 -8.43 -14.00 10.02
CA TYR A 61 -9.67 -13.44 10.57
C TYR A 61 -10.65 -12.97 9.49
N SER A 62 -10.19 -12.88 8.24
CA SER A 62 -10.96 -12.34 7.11
C SER A 62 -11.87 -13.38 6.46
N VAL A 63 -11.62 -14.65 6.75
CA VAL A 63 -12.36 -15.79 6.16
C VAL A 63 -12.63 -16.84 7.24
N PRO A 64 -13.70 -17.62 7.11
CA PRO A 64 -13.93 -18.82 7.93
C PRO A 64 -12.74 -19.77 7.96
N GLU A 65 -12.61 -20.55 9.05
CA GLU A 65 -11.47 -21.46 9.26
C GLU A 65 -11.40 -22.57 8.20
N ASP A 66 -12.54 -22.93 7.61
CA ASP A 66 -12.70 -23.94 6.57
C ASP A 66 -12.42 -23.43 5.15
N TRP A 67 -12.22 -22.12 4.96
CA TRP A 67 -11.96 -21.53 3.65
C TRP A 67 -10.48 -21.55 3.28
N ALA A 68 -10.21 -21.62 1.98
CA ALA A 68 -8.87 -21.41 1.46
C ALA A 68 -8.40 -19.98 1.78
N ARG A 69 -7.11 -19.86 2.11
CA ARG A 69 -6.49 -18.57 2.49
C ARG A 69 -5.69 -17.93 1.36
N LYS A 70 -5.56 -18.64 0.25
CA LYS A 70 -4.85 -18.19 -0.94
C LYS A 70 -5.85 -18.08 -2.07
N GLY A 71 -5.63 -17.11 -2.93
CA GLY A 71 -6.49 -16.86 -4.07
C GLY A 71 -5.87 -15.88 -5.04
N GLU A 72 -6.64 -15.55 -6.05
CA GLU A 72 -6.31 -14.58 -7.08
C GLU A 72 -7.24 -13.39 -7.01
N ILE A 73 -6.70 -12.21 -7.26
CA ILE A 73 -7.49 -10.99 -7.24
C ILE A 73 -8.21 -10.86 -8.56
N ILE A 74 -9.54 -10.85 -8.50
CA ILE A 74 -10.41 -10.75 -9.66
C ILE A 74 -10.92 -9.33 -9.88
N GLU A 75 -10.91 -8.50 -8.83
CA GLU A 75 -11.29 -7.09 -8.90
C GLU A 75 -10.44 -6.27 -7.93
N ALA A 76 -10.04 -5.08 -8.34
CA ALA A 76 -9.26 -4.17 -7.51
C ALA A 76 -9.74 -2.73 -7.70
N THR A 77 -10.13 -2.10 -6.59
CA THR A 77 -10.39 -0.67 -6.49
C THR A 77 -9.24 0.02 -5.76
N ASP A 78 -9.35 1.34 -5.56
CA ASP A 78 -8.37 2.12 -4.81
C ASP A 78 -8.37 1.75 -3.31
N GLU A 79 -9.50 1.27 -2.77
CA GLU A 79 -9.68 1.00 -1.33
C GLU A 79 -9.71 -0.50 -0.99
N ALA A 80 -10.26 -1.33 -1.89
CA ALA A 80 -10.50 -2.75 -1.64
C ALA A 80 -10.13 -3.63 -2.83
N VAL A 81 -9.96 -4.92 -2.57
CA VAL A 81 -9.74 -5.96 -3.57
C VAL A 81 -10.68 -7.12 -3.32
N VAL A 82 -11.18 -7.72 -4.39
CA VAL A 82 -11.94 -8.97 -4.35
C VAL A 82 -11.02 -10.11 -4.72
N VAL A 83 -10.84 -11.03 -3.79
CA VAL A 83 -10.03 -12.24 -3.96
C VAL A 83 -10.98 -13.41 -4.22
N GLU A 84 -10.78 -14.12 -5.33
CA GLU A 84 -11.32 -15.46 -5.55
C GLU A 84 -10.33 -16.46 -4.97
N LEU A 85 -10.72 -17.10 -3.87
CA LEU A 85 -9.94 -18.08 -3.15
C LEU A 85 -9.83 -19.39 -3.94
N ASP A 86 -8.79 -20.18 -3.67
CA ASP A 86 -8.51 -21.44 -4.38
C ASP A 86 -9.63 -22.50 -4.19
N ASP A 87 -10.53 -22.30 -3.22
CA ASP A 87 -11.72 -23.14 -2.98
C ASP A 87 -13.00 -22.60 -3.66
N GLY A 88 -12.90 -21.51 -4.41
CA GLY A 88 -13.99 -20.87 -5.17
C GLY A 88 -14.79 -19.83 -4.39
N HIS A 89 -14.48 -19.58 -3.11
CA HIS A 89 -15.11 -18.51 -2.36
C HIS A 89 -14.57 -17.14 -2.79
N LYS A 90 -15.41 -16.10 -2.66
CA LYS A 90 -15.02 -14.72 -2.96
C LYS A 90 -15.02 -13.90 -1.69
N GLN A 91 -13.95 -13.15 -1.47
CA GLN A 91 -13.79 -12.31 -0.29
C GLN A 91 -13.30 -10.91 -0.69
N GLU A 92 -14.04 -9.88 -0.25
CA GLU A 92 -13.62 -8.48 -0.38
C GLU A 92 -12.81 -8.06 0.84
N LEU A 93 -11.65 -7.43 0.61
CA LEU A 93 -10.68 -7.06 1.64
C LEU A 93 -10.08 -5.68 1.36
N PRO A 94 -9.71 -4.92 2.40
CA PRO A 94 -8.87 -3.74 2.22
C PRO A 94 -7.56 -4.13 1.51
N ARG A 95 -7.12 -3.28 0.59
CA ARG A 95 -5.94 -3.54 -0.23
C ARG A 95 -4.66 -3.75 0.59
N ASP A 96 -4.58 -3.16 1.78
CA ASP A 96 -3.44 -3.29 2.68
C ASP A 96 -3.49 -4.51 3.61
N GLU A 97 -4.59 -5.27 3.58
CA GLU A 97 -4.73 -6.52 4.35
C GLU A 97 -4.32 -7.76 3.55
N VAL A 98 -4.27 -7.69 2.23
CA VAL A 98 -3.78 -8.80 1.40
C VAL A 98 -2.26 -8.77 1.27
N LYS A 99 -1.64 -9.93 1.15
CA LYS A 99 -0.19 -10.06 0.90
C LYS A 99 0.06 -10.85 -0.37
N ALA A 100 0.90 -10.35 -1.27
CA ALA A 100 1.33 -11.11 -2.44
C ALA A 100 2.02 -12.42 -2.01
N VAL A 101 1.73 -13.50 -2.73
CA VAL A 101 2.34 -14.84 -2.51
C VAL A 101 3.72 -14.91 -3.15
#